data_AF-A0A9X4S5Y5-F1
#
_entry.id   AF-A0A9X4S5Y5-F1
#
_cell.length_a   1.000
_cell.length_b   1.000
_cell.length_c   1.000
_cell.angle_alpha   90.00
_cell.angle_beta   90.00
_cell.angle_gamma   90.00
#
_symmetry.space_group_name_H-M   'P 1'
#
loop_
_entity.id
_entity.type
_entity.pdbx_description
1 polymer ?
#
loop_
_entity_poly.entity_id
_entity_poly.type
_entity_poly.pdbx_seq_one_letter_code
_entity_poly.pdbx_strand_id
1 'polypeptide(L)' 'MEYKDDDYLTTQQVAEKFSIHAQTVYRRREAMELFPQFKSGIFMNGRRFRYKEIRDFMQFVNTPEYKQELKKRQSVIK' A
#
# COMPACT_ATOMS: atom_id res chain seq x y z
N MET A 1 18.71 4.79 6.68
CA MET A 1 18.19 5.69 5.63
C MET A 1 16.77 6.10 6.03
N GLU A 2 16.50 7.39 6.16
CA GLU A 2 15.18 7.90 6.50
C GLU A 2 14.52 8.43 5.23
N TYR A 3 13.40 7.83 4.83
CA TYR A 3 12.64 8.24 3.66
C TYR A 3 11.76 9.44 4.02
N LYS A 4 11.66 10.40 3.11
CA LYS A 4 10.73 11.53 3.20
C LYS A 4 9.38 11.15 2.63
N ASP A 5 8.33 11.83 3.07
CA ASP A 5 6.95 11.54 2.69
C ASP A 5 6.73 11.50 1.16
N ASP A 6 7.40 12.38 0.42
CA ASP A 6 7.30 12.47 -1.05
C ASP A 6 8.30 11.58 -1.81
N ASP A 7 9.09 10.74 -1.12
CA ASP A 7 9.98 9.80 -1.78
C ASP A 7 9.20 8.69 -2.49
N TYR A 8 9.67 8.28 -3.66
CA TYR A 8 9.07 7.21 -4.45
C TYR A 8 9.91 5.95 -4.38
N LEU A 9 9.41 4.95 -3.65
CA LEU A 9 10.11 3.71 -3.38
C LEU A 9 9.73 2.61 -4.38
N THR A 10 10.68 1.76 -4.73
CA THR A 10 10.43 0.50 -5.44
C THR A 10 9.89 -0.57 -4.50
N THR A 11 9.36 -1.66 -5.07
CA THR A 11 8.92 -2.84 -4.30
C THR A 11 10.01 -3.37 -3.36
N GLN A 12 11.26 -3.41 -3.79
CA GLN A 12 12.39 -3.87 -2.96
C GLN A 12 12.66 -2.91 -1.80
N GLN A 13 12.67 -1.60 -2.05
CA GLN A 13 12.88 -0.60 -1.00
C GLN A 13 11.77 -0.62 0.05
N VAL A 14 10.52 -0.84 -0.37
CA VAL A 14 9.38 -1.04 0.54
C VAL A 14 9.56 -2.34 1.35
N ALA A 15 9.93 -3.44 0.68
CA ALA A 15 10.16 -4.73 1.34
C ALA A 15 11.23 -4.61 2.43
N GLU A 16 12.35 -3.96 2.13
CA GLU A 16 13.43 -3.69 3.09
C GLU A 16 12.97 -2.77 4.22
N LYS A 17 12.31 -1.65 3.90
CA LYS A 17 11.88 -0.64 4.89
C LYS A 17 10.91 -1.19 5.94
N PHE A 18 9.99 -2.06 5.52
CA PHE A 18 8.97 -2.63 6.41
C PHE A 18 9.32 -4.05 6.86
N SER A 19 10.51 -4.57 6.50
CA SER A 19 10.96 -5.93 6.81
C SER A 19 9.93 -7.00 6.43
N ILE A 20 9.41 -6.90 5.20
CA ILE A 20 8.42 -7.83 4.63
C ILE A 20 8.90 -8.39 3.30
N HIS A 21 8.32 -9.52 2.89
CA HIS A 21 8.63 -10.10 1.59
C HIS A 21 8.09 -9.24 0.43
N ALA A 22 8.79 -9.22 -0.71
CA ALA A 22 8.35 -8.49 -1.91
C ALA A 22 6.95 -8.93 -2.38
N GLN A 23 6.62 -10.22 -2.24
CA GLN A 23 5.28 -10.75 -2.54
C GLN A 23 4.20 -10.09 -1.66
N THR A 24 4.50 -9.80 -0.39
CA THR A 24 3.59 -9.08 0.49
C THR A 24 3.37 -7.67 -0.03
N VAL A 25 4.41 -6.99 -0.51
CA VAL A 25 4.28 -5.65 -1.11
C VAL A 25 3.33 -5.66 -2.31
N TYR A 26 3.41 -6.67 -3.20
CA TYR A 26 2.47 -6.81 -4.31
C TYR A 26 1.01 -6.96 -3.86
N ARG A 27 0.75 -7.79 -2.83
CA ARG A 27 -0.60 -7.93 -2.25
C ARG A 27 -1.08 -6.63 -1.62
N ARG A 28 -0.17 -5.87 -0.98
CA ARG A 28 -0.50 -4.57 -0.41
C ARG A 28 -0.81 -3.54 -1.49
N ARG A 29 -0.10 -3.54 -2.62
CA ARG A 29 -0.42 -2.72 -3.80
C ARG A 29 -1.84 -2.99 -4.30
N GLU A 30 -2.19 -4.26 -4.55
CA GLU A 30 -3.53 -4.62 -5.02
C GLU A 30 -4.61 -4.19 -4.02
N ALA A 31 -4.34 -4.35 -2.72
CA ALA A 31 -5.24 -3.85 -1.71
C ALA A 31 -5.35 -2.32 -1.73
N MET A 32 -4.24 -1.58 -1.83
CA MET A 32 -4.24 -0.11 -1.93
C MET A 32 -5.04 0.40 -3.14
N GLU A 33 -5.01 -0.30 -4.27
CA GLU A 33 -5.79 0.06 -5.47
C GLU A 33 -7.30 0.11 -5.20
N LEU A 34 -7.78 -0.63 -4.20
CA LEU A 34 -9.19 -0.64 -3.78
C LEU A 34 -9.58 0.57 -2.93
N PHE A 35 -8.62 1.28 -2.33
CA PHE A 35 -8.86 2.40 -1.43
C PHE A 35 -8.45 3.73 -2.10
N PRO A 36 -9.40 4.58 -2.52
CA PRO A 36 -9.12 5.83 -3.24
C PRO A 36 -8.07 6.73 -2.58
N GLN A 37 -8.08 6.80 -1.24
CA GLN A 37 -7.13 7.61 -0.47
C GLN A 37 -5.67 7.14 -0.59
N PHE A 38 -5.43 5.86 -0.88
CA PHE A 38 -4.09 5.27 -1.02
C PHE A 38 -3.72 5.01 -2.48
N LYS A 39 -4.72 4.92 -3.37
CA LYS A 39 -4.53 4.71 -4.81
C LYS A 39 -3.68 5.81 -5.46
N SER A 40 -3.81 7.06 -4.98
CA SER A 40 -2.99 8.20 -5.43
C SER A 40 -1.50 8.03 -5.12
N GLY A 41 -1.15 7.15 -4.18
CA GLY A 41 0.23 6.82 -3.81
C GLY A 41 0.92 5.82 -4.74
N ILE A 42 0.21 5.27 -5.74
CA ILE A 42 0.71 4.26 -6.65
C ILE A 42 1.12 4.90 -7.99
N PHE A 43 2.39 4.76 -8.35
CA PHE A 43 2.98 5.43 -9.50
C PHE A 43 3.60 4.43 -10.49
N MET A 44 3.81 4.91 -11.72
CA MET A 44 4.47 4.16 -12.79
C MET A 44 3.85 2.77 -13.00
N ASN A 45 2.53 2.70 -13.16
CA ASN A 45 1.78 1.44 -13.32
C ASN A 45 2.03 0.43 -12.19
N GLY A 46 2.14 0.89 -10.94
CA GLY A 46 2.33 0.02 -9.78
C GLY A 46 3.77 -0.35 -9.47
N ARG A 47 4.75 0.27 -10.13
CA ARG A 47 6.18 0.01 -9.91
C ARG A 47 6.79 0.87 -8.80
N ARG A 48 6.15 1.99 -8.45
CA ARG A 48 6.61 2.89 -7.39
C ARG A 48 5.50 3.27 -6.43
N PHE A 49 5.88 3.50 -5.19
CA PHE A 49 5.00 3.88 -4.09
C PHE A 49 5.50 5.18 -3.47
N ARG A 50 4.63 6.18 -3.34
CA ARG A 50 4.95 7.35 -2.51
C ARG A 50 5.02 6.90 -1.04
N TYR A 51 6.08 7.29 -0.35
CA TYR A 51 6.43 6.77 0.96
C TYR A 51 5.32 7.02 1.99
N LYS A 52 4.74 8.22 1.99
CA LYS A 52 3.63 8.58 2.87
C LYS A 52 2.48 7.60 2.76
N GLU A 53 1.92 7.40 1.57
CA GLU A 53 0.73 6.57 1.38
C GLU A 53 1.01 5.09 1.66
N ILE A 54 2.19 4.56 1.33
CA ILE A 54 2.53 3.17 1.68
C ILE A 54 2.73 3.01 3.18
N ARG A 55 3.36 3.97 3.87
CA ARG A 55 3.51 3.97 5.32
C ARG A 55 2.15 4.00 6.01
N ASP A 56 1.31 4.95 5.62
CA ASP A 56 -0.02 5.15 6.22
C ASP A 56 -0.90 3.93 5.92
N PHE A 57 -0.79 3.33 4.73
CA PHE A 57 -1.47 2.09 4.41
C PHE A 57 -1.00 0.90 5.26
N MET A 58 0.31 0.75 5.48
CA MET A 58 0.85 -0.32 6.32
C MET A 58 0.39 -0.21 7.78
N GLN A 59 0.11 1.00 8.27
CA GLN A 59 -0.54 1.21 9.56
C GLN A 59 -2.03 0.84 9.50
N PHE A 60 -2.73 1.30 8.47
CA PHE A 60 -4.15 1.05 8.27
C PHE A 60 -4.49 -0.44 8.15
N VAL A 61 -3.68 -1.26 7.47
CA VAL A 61 -3.97 -2.70 7.28
C VAL A 61 -4.00 -3.52 8.58
N ASN A 62 -3.46 -2.98 9.67
CA ASN A 62 -3.49 -3.62 10.99
C ASN A 62 -4.72 -3.25 11.82
N THR A 63 -5.59 -2.39 11.28
CA THR A 63 -6.79 -1.91 11.98
C THR A 63 -8.01 -2.82 11.75
N PRO A 64 -8.97 -2.89 12.70
CA PRO A 64 -10.25 -3.57 12.47
C PRO A 64 -11.04 -3.01 11.28
N GLU A 65 -10.95 -1.70 11.04
CA GLU A 65 -11.63 -0.96 9.98
C GLU A 65 -11.24 -1.49 8.60
N TYR A 66 -9.95 -1.78 8.39
CA TYR A 66 -9.46 -2.34 7.13
C TYR A 66 -10.18 -3.64 6.76
N LYS A 67 -10.41 -4.56 7.71
CA LYS A 67 -11.08 -5.84 7.42
C LYS A 67 -12.52 -5.65 6.99
N GLN A 68 -13.23 -4.71 7.60
CA GLN A 68 -14.62 -4.41 7.25
C GLN A 68 -14.70 -3.77 5.87
N GLU A 69 -13.80 -2.82 5.60
CA GLU A 69 -13.84 -2.05 4.37
C GLU A 69 -13.32 -2.83 3.16
N LEU A 70 -12.34 -3.71 3.36
CA LEU A 70 -11.88 -4.64 2.33
C LEU A 70 -13.02 -5.55 1.84
N LYS A 71 -13.82 -6.11 2.76
CA LYS A 71 -14.98 -6.93 2.41
C LYS A 71 -16.03 -6.16 1.61
N LYS A 72 -16.33 -4.92 2.02
CA LYS A 72 -17.28 -4.05 1.31
C LYS A 72 -16.81 -3.78 -0.12
N ARG A 73 -15.56 -3.37 -0.28
CA ARG A 73 -14.99 -2.98 -1.59
C ARG A 73 -14.84 -4.17 -2.54
N GLN A 74 -14.47 -5.35 -2.03
CA GLN A 74 -14.43 -6.58 -2.83
C GLN A 74 -15.82 -7.04 -3.28
N SER A 75 -16.87 -6.81 -2.48
CA SER A 75 -18.24 -7.16 -2.83
C SER A 75 -18.85 -6.28 -3.92
N VAL A 76 -18.35 -5.05 -4.10
CA VAL A 76 -18.84 -4.10 -5.12
C VAL A 76 -18.26 -4.40 -6.52
N ILE A 77 -17.18 -5.17 -6.60
CA ILE A 77 -16.50 -5.53 -7.87
C ILE A 77 -17.08 -6.83 -8.48
N LYS A 78 -18.09 -7.44 -7.84
CA LYS A 78 -18.80 -8.63 -8.35
C LYS A 78 -19.92 -8.28 -9.32
#